data_AF-A0A946XYN7-F1
#
_entry.id   AF-A0A946XYN7-F1
#
_cell.length_a   1.000
_cell.length_b   1.000
_cell.length_c   1.000
_cell.angle_alpha   90.00
_cell.angle_beta   90.00
_cell.angle_gamma   90.00
#
_symmetry.space_group_name_H-M   'P 1'
#
loop_
_entity.id
_entity.type
_entity.pdbx_description
1 polymer ?
#
loop_
_entity_poly.entity_id
_entity_poly.type
_entity_poly.pdbx_seq_one_letter_code
_entity_poly.pdbx_strand_id
1 'polypeptide(L)'
;MKTKVAAGLTVFLWFVCAFHVVVGLGVNLSDEFPQAMARYYGAQISWTPEFAYIVKPLGAFMIALGFMAGMAARDPFGHPEIVYGFVLLFAMRGLQRLAFQGEIETALNIASTRNMGNAVAFLLLATVLFVLYRAARRSP
;
A
#
# COMPACT_ATOMS: atom_id res chain seq x y z
N MET A 1 -5.36 22.11 -17.30
CA MET A 1 -4.40 21.00 -17.05
C MET A 1 -3.96 20.95 -15.59
N LYS A 2 -3.58 22.08 -14.97
CA LYS A 2 -3.20 22.20 -13.54
C LYS A 2 -4.20 21.55 -12.57
N THR A 3 -5.47 21.93 -12.69
CA THR A 3 -6.57 21.40 -11.87
C THR A 3 -6.77 19.90 -12.05
N LYS A 4 -6.45 19.35 -13.24
CA LYS A 4 -6.57 17.92 -13.52
C LYS A 4 -5.46 17.10 -12.85
N VAL A 5 -4.23 17.60 -12.82
CA VAL A 5 -3.10 16.92 -12.15
C VAL A 5 -3.26 16.98 -10.64
N ALA A 6 -3.64 18.14 -10.09
CA ALA A 6 -3.94 18.28 -8.67
C ALA A 6 -5.13 17.40 -8.26
N ALA A 7 -6.22 17.38 -9.05
CA ALA A 7 -7.33 16.45 -8.82
C ALA A 7 -6.88 14.99 -8.90
N GLY A 8 -6.02 14.63 -9.86
CA GLY A 8 -5.46 13.29 -10.00
C GLY A 8 -4.66 12.86 -8.76
N LEU A 9 -3.82 13.75 -8.20
CA LEU A 9 -3.10 13.51 -6.95
C LEU A 9 -4.07 13.30 -5.78
N THR A 10 -5.05 14.17 -5.62
CA THR A 10 -6.06 14.07 -4.55
C THR A 10 -6.87 12.78 -4.67
N VAL A 11 -7.32 12.41 -5.87
CA VAL A 11 -8.03 11.14 -6.12
C VAL A 11 -7.14 9.95 -5.77
N PHE A 12 -5.86 9.98 -6.17
CA PHE A 12 -4.91 8.91 -5.83
C PHE A 12 -4.72 8.78 -4.31
N LEU A 13 -4.57 9.90 -3.59
CA LEU A 13 -4.42 9.89 -2.13
C LEU A 13 -5.69 9.42 -1.43
N TRP A 14 -6.88 9.79 -1.92
CA TRP A 14 -8.15 9.25 -1.41
C TRP A 14 -8.29 7.74 -1.67
N PHE A 15 -7.84 7.26 -2.83
CA PHE A 15 -7.75 5.83 -3.10
C PHE A 15 -6.82 5.13 -2.10
N VAL A 16 -5.63 5.69 -1.86
CA VAL A 16 -4.68 5.17 -0.87
C VAL A 16 -5.31 5.15 0.53
N CYS A 17 -5.98 6.23 0.94
CA CYS A 17 -6.73 6.33 2.19
C CYS A 17 -7.77 5.21 2.31
N ALA A 18 -8.67 5.11 1.32
CA ALA A 18 -9.74 4.12 1.34
C ALA A 18 -9.19 2.68 1.36
N PHE A 19 -8.20 2.38 0.53
CA PHE A 19 -7.56 1.06 0.49
C PHE A 19 -6.96 0.69 1.85
N HIS A 20 -6.19 1.61 2.47
CA HIS A 20 -5.53 1.35 3.74
C HIS A 20 -6.52 1.19 4.89
N VAL A 21 -7.56 2.03 4.95
CA VAL A 21 -8.63 1.90 5.96
C VAL A 21 -9.40 0.61 5.78
N VAL A 22 -9.84 0.27 4.57
CA VAL A 22 -10.61 -0.95 4.30
C VAL A 22 -9.80 -2.21 4.63
N VAL A 23 -8.54 -2.28 4.17
CA VAL A 23 -7.67 -3.41 4.49
C VAL A 23 -7.38 -3.49 5.98
N GLY A 24 -7.11 -2.36 6.62
CA GLY A 24 -6.80 -2.31 8.04
C GLY A 24 -7.98 -2.72 8.94
N LEU A 25 -9.20 -2.28 8.59
CA LEU A 25 -10.43 -2.72 9.23
C LEU A 25 -10.68 -4.21 8.97
N GLY A 26 -10.54 -4.66 7.72
CA GLY A 26 -10.72 -6.06 7.35
C GLY A 26 -9.81 -6.98 8.16
N VAL A 27 -8.53 -6.64 8.30
CA VAL A 27 -7.54 -7.40 9.09
C VAL A 27 -7.88 -7.46 10.59
N ASN A 28 -8.47 -6.41 11.17
CA ASN A 28 -8.76 -6.37 12.60
C ASN A 28 -10.13 -6.94 12.98
N LEU A 29 -11.13 -6.79 12.09
CA LEU A 29 -12.53 -7.10 12.36
C LEU A 29 -12.98 -8.44 11.77
N SER A 30 -12.18 -9.06 10.90
CA SER A 30 -12.52 -10.33 10.25
C SER A 30 -11.31 -11.24 10.20
N ASP A 31 -11.46 -12.46 10.71
CA ASP A 31 -10.41 -13.48 10.60
C ASP A 31 -10.36 -14.10 9.18
N GLU A 32 -11.43 -13.97 8.39
CA GLU A 32 -11.50 -14.48 7.01
C GLU A 32 -10.87 -13.52 6.00
N PHE A 33 -10.93 -12.21 6.25
CA PHE A 33 -10.38 -11.20 5.35
C PHE A 33 -8.88 -11.37 5.07
N PRO A 34 -7.98 -11.53 6.07
CA PRO A 34 -6.57 -11.75 5.80
C PRO A 34 -6.31 -13.07 5.05
N GLN A 35 -7.14 -14.09 5.26
CA GLN A 35 -7.07 -15.36 4.51
C GLN A 35 -7.47 -15.17 3.05
N ALA A 36 -8.55 -14.43 2.79
CA ALA A 36 -8.98 -14.06 1.45
C ALA A 36 -7.92 -13.23 0.72
N MET A 37 -7.32 -12.26 1.41
CA MET A 37 -6.22 -11.45 0.86
C MET A 37 -4.98 -12.30 0.56
N ALA A 38 -4.59 -13.22 1.44
CA ALA A 38 -3.49 -14.14 1.17
C ALA A 38 -3.74 -14.98 -0.10
N ARG A 39 -4.95 -15.53 -0.25
CA ARG A 39 -5.36 -16.25 -1.46
C ARG A 39 -5.31 -15.36 -2.71
N TYR A 40 -5.75 -14.10 -2.60
CA TYR A 40 -5.63 -13.12 -3.68
C TYR A 40 -4.17 -12.85 -4.06
N TYR A 41 -3.26 -12.79 -3.08
CA TYR A 41 -1.82 -12.71 -3.32
C TYR A 41 -1.20 -14.01 -3.86
N GLY A 42 -1.95 -15.11 -3.89
CA GLY A 42 -1.48 -16.45 -4.27
C GLY A 42 -0.68 -17.15 -3.17
N ALA A 43 -0.77 -16.67 -1.93
CA ALA A 43 -0.07 -17.26 -0.79
C ALA A 43 -0.84 -18.47 -0.26
N GLN A 44 -0.09 -19.52 0.09
CA GLN A 44 -0.60 -20.68 0.80
C GLN A 44 -0.02 -20.63 2.22
N ILE A 45 -0.86 -20.25 3.17
CA ILE A 45 -0.46 -20.04 4.56
C ILE A 45 -1.25 -20.99 5.44
N SER A 46 -0.56 -21.66 6.37
CA SER A 46 -1.21 -22.37 7.47
C SER A 46 -1.63 -21.35 8.53
N TRP A 47 -2.93 -21.08 8.63
CA TRP A 47 -3.47 -20.08 9.55
C TRP A 47 -3.61 -20.67 10.94
N THR A 48 -2.67 -20.33 11.83
CA THR A 48 -2.79 -20.61 13.27
C THR A 48 -3.39 -19.40 14.01
N PRO A 49 -3.98 -19.59 15.21
CA PRO A 49 -4.50 -18.48 16.02
C PRO A 49 -3.43 -17.42 16.35
N GLU A 50 -2.19 -17.86 16.59
CA GLU A 50 -1.06 -16.97 16.90
C GLU A 50 -0.70 -16.12 15.69
N PHE A 51 -0.62 -16.72 14.50
CA PHE A 51 -0.34 -15.99 13.28
C PHE A 51 -1.46 -14.99 12.95
N ALA A 52 -2.73 -15.39 13.09
CA ALA A 52 -3.87 -14.51 12.91
C ALA A 52 -3.82 -13.30 13.86
N TYR A 53 -3.41 -13.51 15.11
CA TYR A 53 -3.24 -12.41 16.07
C TYR A 53 -2.06 -11.49 15.72
N ILE A 54 -0.92 -12.04 15.30
CA ILE A 54 0.28 -11.27 14.90
C ILE A 54 0.02 -10.34 13.70
N VAL A 55 -0.94 -10.69 12.84
CA VAL A 55 -1.30 -9.85 11.68
C VAL A 55 -2.17 -8.65 12.08
N LYS A 56 -2.89 -8.68 13.22
CA LYS A 56 -3.78 -7.57 13.66
C LYS A 56 -3.07 -6.22 13.83
N PRO A 57 -1.88 -6.13 14.46
CA PRO A 57 -1.09 -4.91 14.50
C PRO A 57 -0.82 -4.30 13.11
N LEU A 58 -0.58 -5.13 12.08
CA LEU A 58 -0.42 -4.63 10.71
C LEU A 58 -1.68 -3.91 10.24
N GLY A 59 -2.86 -4.45 10.55
CA GLY A 59 -4.12 -3.78 10.24
C GLY A 59 -4.29 -2.44 10.97
N ALA A 60 -3.83 -2.33 12.23
CA ALA A 60 -3.87 -1.07 12.96
C ALA A 60 -2.97 0.00 12.32
N PHE A 61 -1.75 -0.39 11.90
CA PHE A 61 -0.87 0.49 11.12
C PHE A 61 -1.50 0.91 9.80
N MET A 62 -2.17 -0.01 9.10
CA MET A 62 -2.87 0.31 7.86
C MET A 62 -3.97 1.35 8.10
N ILE A 63 -4.76 1.25 9.17
CA ILE A 63 -5.76 2.27 9.52
C ILE A 63 -5.10 3.64 9.74
N ALA A 64 -4.02 3.70 10.53
CA ALA A 64 -3.31 4.94 10.82
C ALA A 64 -2.72 5.58 9.54
N LEU A 65 -2.08 4.78 8.68
CA LEU A 65 -1.60 5.20 7.37
C LEU A 65 -2.76 5.75 6.53
N GLY A 66 -3.91 5.07 6.51
CA GLY A 66 -5.10 5.52 5.80
C GLY A 66 -5.56 6.91 6.24
N PHE A 67 -5.63 7.17 7.55
CA PHE A 67 -5.96 8.50 8.06
C PHE A 67 -4.95 9.58 7.64
N MET A 68 -3.65 9.27 7.70
CA MET A 68 -2.61 10.19 7.23
C MET A 68 -2.75 10.47 5.72
N ALA A 69 -3.01 9.44 4.91
CA ALA A 69 -3.31 9.63 3.48
C ALA A 69 -4.52 10.53 3.26
N GLY A 70 -5.56 10.41 4.09
CA GLY A 70 -6.74 11.28 4.05
C GLY A 70 -6.43 12.75 4.41
N MET A 71 -5.51 12.99 5.35
CA MET A 71 -5.02 14.36 5.63
C MET A 71 -4.29 14.93 4.43
N ALA A 72 -3.35 14.17 3.85
CA ALA A 72 -2.65 14.57 2.63
C ALA A 72 -3.58 14.69 1.41
N ALA A 73 -4.68 13.93 1.34
CA ALA A 73 -5.64 14.05 0.25
C ALA A 73 -6.38 15.39 0.27
N ARG A 74 -6.68 15.91 1.48
CA ARG A 74 -7.34 17.22 1.67
C ARG A 74 -6.41 18.39 1.37
N ASP A 75 -5.17 18.30 1.84
CA ASP A 75 -4.12 19.29 1.56
C ASP A 75 -2.77 18.62 1.28
N PRO A 76 -2.51 18.21 0.02
CA PRO A 76 -1.28 17.50 -0.32
C PRO A 76 -0.03 18.37 -0.26
N PHE A 77 -0.19 19.70 -0.31
CA PHE A 77 0.93 20.63 -0.29
C PHE A 77 1.26 21.11 1.12
N GLY A 78 0.29 21.11 2.03
CA GLY A 78 0.50 21.28 3.48
C GLY A 78 1.12 20.05 4.16
N HIS A 79 1.05 18.87 3.54
CA HIS A 79 1.57 17.61 4.10
C HIS A 79 2.57 16.86 3.17
N PRO A 80 3.65 17.51 2.71
CA PRO A 80 4.61 16.89 1.80
C PRO A 80 5.30 15.65 2.38
N GLU A 81 5.55 15.63 3.68
CA GLU A 81 6.16 14.51 4.40
C GLU A 81 5.30 13.25 4.35
N ILE A 82 3.98 13.37 4.40
CA ILE A 82 3.06 12.23 4.28
C ILE A 82 3.12 11.67 2.86
N VAL A 83 3.08 12.54 1.84
CA VAL A 83 3.16 12.12 0.44
C VAL A 83 4.47 11.40 0.15
N TYR A 84 5.61 11.98 0.57
CA TYR A 84 6.91 11.33 0.41
C TYR A 84 7.04 10.06 1.25
N GLY A 85 6.42 10.01 2.43
CA GLY A 85 6.32 8.81 3.25
C GLY A 85 5.64 7.66 2.50
N PHE A 86 4.53 7.91 1.80
CA PHE A 86 3.87 6.90 0.96
C PHE A 86 4.70 6.51 -0.26
N VAL A 87 5.37 7.46 -0.93
CA VAL A 87 6.31 7.15 -2.02
C VAL A 87 7.40 6.20 -1.52
N LEU A 88 8.02 6.52 -0.38
CA LEU A 88 9.06 5.70 0.23
C LEU A 88 8.51 4.32 0.63
N LEU A 89 7.35 4.27 1.29
CA LEU A 89 6.72 3.02 1.70
C LEU A 89 6.47 2.10 0.49
N PHE A 90 5.87 2.61 -0.59
CA PHE A 90 5.61 1.82 -1.78
C PHE A 90 6.90 1.38 -2.48
N ALA A 91 7.90 2.26 -2.57
CA ALA A 91 9.20 1.91 -3.14
C ALA A 91 9.88 0.80 -2.32
N MET A 92 9.95 0.96 -0.98
CA MET A 92 10.51 -0.05 -0.09
C MET A 92 9.75 -1.38 -0.20
N ARG A 93 8.42 -1.37 -0.25
CA ARG A 93 7.62 -2.60 -0.42
C ARG A 93 7.90 -3.29 -1.75
N GLY A 94 8.02 -2.55 -2.84
CA GLY A 94 8.41 -3.09 -4.14
C GLY A 94 9.81 -3.71 -4.12
N LEU A 95 10.80 -2.95 -3.63
CA LEU A 95 12.19 -3.39 -3.55
C LEU A 95 12.39 -4.58 -2.60
N GLN A 96 11.72 -4.57 -1.45
CA GLN A 96 11.74 -5.69 -0.49
C GLN A 96 11.24 -6.98 -1.15
N ARG A 97 10.16 -6.91 -1.93
CA ARG A 97 9.65 -8.11 -2.64
C ARG A 97 10.62 -8.66 -3.68
N LEU A 98 11.43 -7.80 -4.30
CA LEU A 98 12.47 -8.22 -5.24
C LEU A 98 13.69 -8.80 -4.51
N ALA A 99 14.15 -8.12 -3.45
CA ALA A 99 15.30 -8.54 -2.66
C ALA A 99 15.07 -9.89 -1.96
N PHE A 100 13.85 -10.10 -1.44
CA PHE A 100 13.47 -11.28 -0.66
C PHE A 100 12.53 -12.23 -1.42
N GLN A 101 12.58 -12.23 -2.76
CA GLN A 101 11.66 -13.05 -3.57
C GLN A 101 11.76 -14.55 -3.26
N GLY A 102 12.96 -15.07 -2.99
CA GLY A 102 13.16 -16.49 -2.67
C GLY A 102 12.60 -16.87 -1.30
N GLU A 103 12.67 -15.97 -0.32
CA GLU A 103 12.02 -16.16 0.98
C GLU A 103 10.49 -16.13 0.85
N ILE A 104 9.96 -15.24 0.01
CA ILE A 104 8.52 -15.18 -0.25
C ILE A 104 8.02 -16.45 -0.93
N GLU A 105 8.78 -16.98 -1.90
CA GLU A 105 8.44 -18.23 -2.57
C GLU A 105 8.50 -19.43 -1.62
N THR A 106 9.58 -19.54 -0.82
CA THR A 106 9.73 -20.68 0.10
C THR A 106 8.79 -20.61 1.31
N ALA A 107 8.58 -19.43 1.91
CA ALA A 107 7.77 -19.28 3.12
C ALA A 107 6.27 -19.17 2.85
N LEU A 108 5.87 -18.58 1.72
CA LEU A 108 4.45 -18.30 1.41
C LEU A 108 3.93 -19.07 0.19
N ASN A 109 4.79 -19.85 -0.48
CA ASN A 109 4.47 -20.61 -1.70
C ASN A 109 3.87 -19.74 -2.81
N ILE A 110 4.33 -18.49 -2.91
CA ILE A 110 3.88 -17.55 -3.94
C ILE A 110 4.80 -17.70 -5.16
N ALA A 111 4.21 -18.04 -6.31
CA ALA A 111 4.95 -18.11 -7.58
C ALA A 111 5.72 -16.81 -7.87
N SER A 112 6.99 -16.95 -8.26
CA SER A 112 7.88 -15.81 -8.54
C SER A 112 7.29 -14.79 -9.52
N THR A 113 6.59 -15.24 -10.57
CA THR A 113 5.90 -14.36 -11.53
C THR A 113 4.83 -13.49 -10.89
N ARG A 114 4.06 -14.05 -9.93
CA ARG A 114 3.03 -13.29 -9.20
C ARG A 114 3.67 -12.33 -8.21
N ASN A 115 4.74 -12.72 -7.53
CA ASN A 115 5.49 -11.82 -6.65
C ASN A 115 6.10 -10.65 -7.45
N MET A 116 6.67 -10.92 -8.63
CA MET A 116 7.18 -9.91 -9.56
C MET A 116 6.09 -8.91 -9.96
N GLY A 117 4.91 -9.40 -10.35
CA GLY A 117 3.78 -8.52 -10.67
C GLY A 117 3.39 -7.61 -9.50
N ASN A 118 3.38 -8.14 -8.27
CA ASN A 118 3.12 -7.33 -7.08
C ASN A 118 4.22 -6.31 -6.79
N ALA A 119 5.49 -6.67 -6.99
CA ALA A 119 6.62 -5.76 -6.81
C ALA A 119 6.53 -4.60 -7.79
N VAL A 120 6.29 -4.89 -9.08
CA VAL A 120 6.08 -3.88 -10.12
C VAL A 120 4.90 -2.98 -9.78
N ALA A 121 3.77 -3.53 -9.30
CA ALA A 121 2.62 -2.74 -8.90
C ALA A 121 2.98 -1.72 -7.79
N PHE A 122 3.71 -2.14 -6.75
CA PHE A 122 4.16 -1.22 -5.70
C PHE A 122 5.11 -0.14 -6.21
N LEU A 123 6.09 -0.50 -7.05
CA LEU A 123 7.00 0.47 -7.66
C LEU A 123 6.24 1.46 -8.55
N LEU A 124 5.25 0.99 -9.31
CA LEU A 124 4.40 1.83 -10.13
C LEU A 124 3.58 2.81 -9.28
N LEU A 125 2.99 2.36 -8.17
CA LEU A 125 2.29 3.24 -7.22
C LEU A 125 3.23 4.33 -6.67
N ALA A 126 4.47 3.97 -6.31
CA ALA A 126 5.48 4.93 -5.86
C ALA A 126 5.80 5.97 -6.93
N THR A 127 6.07 5.52 -8.17
CA THR A 127 6.40 6.39 -9.29
C THR A 127 5.24 7.31 -9.66
N VAL A 128 4.01 6.77 -9.76
CA VAL A 128 2.82 7.56 -10.09
C VAL A 128 2.58 8.63 -9.04
N LEU A 129 2.61 8.28 -7.75
CA LEU A 129 2.41 9.25 -6.68
C LEU A 129 3.48 10.35 -6.71
N PHE A 130 4.76 9.97 -6.86
CA PHE A 130 5.86 10.92 -6.96
C PHE A 130 5.71 11.87 -8.16
N VAL A 131 5.43 11.33 -9.34
CA VAL A 131 5.27 12.12 -10.56
C VAL A 131 4.07 13.06 -10.45
N LEU A 132 2.91 12.58 -9.97
CA LEU A 132 1.73 13.41 -9.74
C LEU A 132 2.02 14.54 -8.76
N TYR A 133 2.68 14.25 -7.63
CA TYR A 133 3.05 15.26 -6.64
C TYR A 133 4.00 16.31 -7.22
N ARG A 134 5.06 15.89 -7.91
CA ARG A 134 6.05 16.79 -8.53
C ARG A 134 5.43 17.65 -9.64
N ALA A 135 4.56 17.08 -10.46
CA ALA A 135 3.88 17.78 -11.53
C ALA A 135 2.86 18.80 -11.00
N ALA A 136 2.10 18.43 -9.95
CA ALA A 136 1.15 19.32 -9.31
C ALA A 136 1.86 20.52 -8.64
N ARG A 137 3.02 20.30 -7.99
CA ARG A 137 3.78 21.35 -7.30
C ARG A 137 4.55 22.30 -8.23
N ARG A 138 4.91 21.88 -9.44
CA ARG A 138 5.64 22.71 -10.44
C ARG A 138 4.71 23.59 -11.27
N SER A 139 3.41 23.41 -11.15
CA SER A 139 2.43 24.25 -11.84
C SER A 139 2.28 25.57 -11.08
N PRO A 140 2.63 26.73 -11.67
CA PRO A 140 2.52 28.02 -11.00
C PRO A 140 1.07 28.42 -10.70
#